data_AF-A0A3R7Y3J8-F1
#
_entry.id   AF-A0A3R7Y3J8-F1
#
_cell.length_a   1.000
_cell.length_b   1.000
_cell.length_c   1.000
_cell.angle_alpha   90.00
_cell.angle_beta   90.00
_cell.angle_gamma   90.00
#
_symmetry.space_group_name_H-M   'P 1'
#
loop_
_entity.id
_entity.type
_entity.pdbx_description
1 polymer ?
#
loop_
_entity_poly.entity_id
_entity_poly.type
_entity_poly.pdbx_seq_one_letter_code
_entity_poly.pdbx_strand_id
1 'polypeptide(L)' 'MYHPLVAIVSLGADAVMTFRRHLRHLNQSDDPFELNVERRSLLVFMHEAYTQYLHSIDNVVQGTRVSLTIRHALQHS' A
#
# COMPACT_ATOMS: atom_id res chain seq x y z
N MET A 1 13.81 -10.94 -6.67
CA MET A 1 13.48 -9.50 -6.49
C MET A 1 12.04 -9.25 -7.01
N TYR A 2 11.31 -8.21 -6.59
CA TYR A 2 10.00 -7.88 -7.17
C TYR A 2 10.10 -6.66 -8.09
N HIS A 3 9.36 -6.65 -9.20
CA HIS A 3 9.14 -5.45 -10.00
C HIS A 3 8.45 -4.38 -9.11
N PRO A 4 8.76 -3.08 -9.24
CA PRO A 4 8.25 -2.03 -8.34
C PRO A 4 6.78 -1.68 -8.62
N LEU A 5 5.91 -2.67 -8.41
CA LEU A 5 4.47 -2.65 -8.58
C LEU A 5 3.83 -3.58 -7.55
N VAL A 6 2.78 -3.09 -6.90
CA VAL A 6 1.91 -3.89 -6.05
C VAL A 6 0.46 -3.59 -6.43
N ALA A 7 -0.34 -4.64 -6.54
CA ALA A 7 -1.78 -4.56 -6.66
C ALA A 7 -2.43 -5.23 -5.43
N ILE A 8 -3.41 -4.56 -4.84
CA ILE A 8 -4.15 -5.03 -3.67
C ILE A 8 -5.64 -5.01 -3.98
N VAL A 9 -6.26 -6.19 -3.98
CA VAL A 9 -7.72 -6.33 -3.99
C VAL A 9 -8.21 -6.34 -2.56
N SER A 10 -9.10 -5.41 -2.22
CA SER A 10 -9.67 -5.28 -0.87
C SER A 10 -11.06 -5.92 -0.81
N LEU A 11 -11.31 -6.72 0.22
CA LEU A 11 -12.57 -7.43 0.46
C LEU A 11 -12.99 -7.26 1.93
N GLY A 12 -14.29 -7.42 2.21
CA GLY A 12 -14.82 -7.30 3.56
C GLY A 12 -15.15 -5.85 3.95
N ALA A 13 -14.50 -5.32 4.99
CA ALA A 13 -14.71 -3.96 5.48
C ALA A 13 -13.78 -2.93 4.79
N ASP A 14 -14.23 -1.66 4.81
CA ASP A 14 -13.48 -0.51 4.31
C ASP A 14 -12.33 -0.17 5.27
N ALA A 15 -11.26 0.47 4.77
CA ALA A 15 -10.09 0.83 5.58
C ALA A 15 -9.36 2.05 4.99
N VAL A 16 -8.27 2.46 5.65
CA VAL A 16 -7.36 3.50 5.16
C VAL A 16 -5.99 2.88 4.84
N MET A 17 -5.45 3.19 3.67
CA MET A 17 -4.05 2.93 3.34
C MET A 17 -3.24 4.18 3.63
N THR A 18 -2.26 4.06 4.52
CA THR A 18 -1.36 5.15 4.89
C THR A 18 -0.01 4.96 4.23
N PHE A 19 0.50 6.00 3.58
CA PHE A 19 1.84 6.03 3.01
C PHE A 19 2.71 7.00 3.79
N ARG A 20 3.79 6.49 4.38
CA ARG A 20 4.77 7.26 5.15
C ARG A 20 6.13 7.15 4.49
N ARG A 21 6.78 8.29 4.21
CA ARG A 21 8.10 8.27 3.57
C ARG A 21 9.14 7.60 4.47
N HIS A 22 10.06 6.85 3.87
CA HIS A 22 11.11 6.15 4.62
C HIS A 22 12.02 7.16 5.34
N LEU A 23 12.31 6.95 6.63
CA LEU A 23 13.11 7.86 7.48
C LEU A 23 14.54 8.14 6.98
N ARG A 24 15.01 7.43 5.95
CA ARG A 24 16.31 7.70 5.31
C ARG A 24 16.29 8.95 4.40
N HIS A 25 15.12 9.54 4.18
CA HIS A 25 14.90 10.74 3.35
C HIS A 25 14.34 11.93 4.16
N LEU A 26 14.64 12.01 5.46
CA LEU A 26 14.12 12.98 6.46
C LEU A 26 14.46 14.47 6.24
N ASN A 27 14.87 14.88 5.04
CA ASN A 27 15.15 16.29 4.77
C ASN A 27 13.88 17.13 4.59
N GLN A 28 12.70 16.52 4.50
CA GLN A 28 11.41 17.19 4.39
C GLN A 28 10.39 16.52 5.31
N SER A 29 9.63 17.32 6.05
CA SER A 29 8.45 16.88 6.79
C SER A 29 7.35 16.49 5.79
N ASP A 30 7.52 15.36 5.13
CA ASP A 30 6.48 14.83 4.25
C ASP A 30 5.41 14.22 5.15
N ASP A 31 4.30 14.96 5.30
CA ASP A 31 3.13 14.48 6.00
C ASP A 31 2.67 13.16 5.36
N PRO A 32 2.25 12.17 6.18
CA PRO A 32 1.65 10.95 5.66
C PRO A 32 0.48 11.31 4.75
N PHE A 33 0.37 10.65 3.61
CA PHE A 33 -0.85 10.71 2.82
C PHE A 33 -1.67 9.45 3.04
N GLU A 34 -2.98 9.65 3.13
CA GLU A 34 -3.96 8.61 3.42
C GLU A 34 -4.91 8.46 2.23
N LEU A 35 -5.25 7.21 1.94
CA LEU A 35 -6.20 6.86 0.89
C LEU A 35 -7.27 5.95 1.46
N ASN A 36 -8.54 6.30 1.27
CA ASN A 36 -9.65 5.41 1.57
C ASN A 36 -9.63 4.21 0.62
N VAL A 37 -9.64 3.02 1.20
CA VAL A 37 -9.67 1.75 0.48
C VAL A 37 -10.99 1.06 0.79
N GLU A 38 -11.96 1.27 -0.10
CA GLU A 38 -13.28 0.66 0.02
C GLU A 38 -13.22 -0.86 -0.20
N ARG A 39 -14.19 -1.58 0.36
CA ARG A 39 -14.41 -2.99 0.05
C ARG A 39 -14.69 -3.17 -1.44
N ARG A 40 -14.20 -4.27 -2.01
CA ARG A 40 -14.28 -4.59 -3.45
C ARG A 40 -13.58 -3.57 -4.35
N SER A 41 -12.56 -2.88 -3.83
CA SER A 41 -11.69 -2.01 -4.62
C SER A 41 -10.37 -2.68 -4.99
N LEU A 42 -9.74 -2.17 -6.04
CA LEU A 42 -8.38 -2.50 -6.45
C LEU A 42 -7.50 -1.27 -6.27
N LEU A 43 -6.50 -1.36 -5.40
CA LEU A 43 -5.45 -0.36 -5.26
C LEU A 43 -4.20 -0.85 -5.99
N VAL A 44 -3.68 -0.04 -6.92
CA VAL A 44 -2.39 -0.29 -7.59
C VAL A 44 -1.47 0.89 -7.30
N PHE A 45 -0.25 0.60 -6.85
CA PHE A 45 0.80 1.61 -6.71
C PHE A 45 2.13 1.07 -7.21
N MET A 46 2.97 1.98 -7.69
CA MET A 46 4.20 1.69 -8.44
C MET A 46 5.31 2.68 -8.10
N HIS A 47 6.53 2.40 -8.58
CA HIS A 47 7.68 3.32 -8.51
C HIS A 47 7.91 3.85 -7.09
N GLU A 48 7.92 5.17 -6.91
CA GLU A 48 8.25 5.83 -5.65
C GLU A 48 7.31 5.42 -4.52
N ALA A 49 6.00 5.30 -4.77
CA ALA A 49 5.03 4.84 -3.78
C ALA A 49 5.35 3.42 -3.27
N TYR A 50 6.01 2.60 -4.08
CA TYR A 50 6.49 1.27 -3.68
C TYR A 50 7.87 1.30 -3.04
N THR A 51 8.81 2.10 -3.56
CA THR A 51 10.23 2.04 -3.15
C THR A 51 10.60 3.02 -2.04
N GLN A 52 9.93 4.17 -1.95
CA GLN A 52 10.27 5.26 -1.04
C GLN A 52 9.32 5.40 0.14
N TYR A 53 8.16 4.74 0.10
CA TYR A 53 7.14 4.82 1.15
C TYR A 53 6.94 3.47 1.85
N LEU A 54 6.88 3.54 3.18
CA LEU A 54 6.27 2.50 4.01
C LEU A 54 4.76 2.61 3.88
N HIS A 55 4.08 1.48 3.75
CA HIS A 55 2.63 1.40 3.59
C HIS A 55 2.02 0.54 4.69
N SER A 56 0.95 1.03 5.30
CA SER A 56 0.15 0.33 6.31
C SER A 56 -1.34 0.41 5.96
N ILE A 57 -2.08 -0.63 6.33
CA ILE A 57 -3.53 -0.60 6.29
C ILE A 57 -4.01 -0.41 7.72
N ASP A 58 -4.65 0.72 7.97
CA ASP A 58 -5.10 1.17 9.28
C ASP A 58 -6.62 1.41 9.25
N ASN A 59 -7.20 1.71 10.41
CA ASN A 59 -8.60 2.18 10.53
C ASN A 59 -9.63 1.29 9.83
N VAL A 60 -9.50 -0.05 9.98
CA VAL A 60 -10.50 -1.00 9.45
C VAL A 60 -11.85 -0.72 10.10
N VAL A 61 -12.84 -0.36 9.30
CA VAL A 61 -14.21 -0.10 9.74
C VAL A 61 -14.82 -1.40 10.28
N GLN A 62 -15.79 -1.29 11.20
CA GLN A 62 -16.45 -2.40 11.88
C GLN A 62 -16.71 -3.61 10.95
N GLY A 63 -16.07 -4.75 11.27
CA GLY A 63 -16.19 -5.98 10.51
C GLY A 63 -14.85 -6.67 10.29
N THR A 64 -14.81 -7.62 9.36
CA THR A 64 -13.59 -8.32 8.94
C THR A 64 -13.16 -7.80 7.58
N ARG A 65 -11.87 -7.48 7.44
CA ARG A 65 -11.26 -7.13 6.15
C ARG A 65 -10.28 -8.22 5.73
N VAL A 66 -10.28 -8.53 4.45
CA VAL A 66 -9.32 -9.43 3.79
C VAL A 66 -8.72 -8.68 2.61
N SER A 67 -7.42 -8.87 2.35
CA SER A 67 -6.79 -8.34 1.14
C SER A 67 -5.97 -9.39 0.43
N LEU A 68 -6.05 -9.40 -0.90
CA LEU A 68 -5.22 -10.19 -1.78
C LEU A 68 -4.14 -9.29 -2.36
N THR A 69 -2.87 -9.59 -2.06
CA THR A 69 -1.73 -8.82 -2.56
C THR A 69 -1.06 -9.57 -3.71
N ILE A 70 -1.01 -8.92 -4.87
CA ILE A 70 -0.43 -9.47 -6.10
C ILE A 70 0.86 -8.71 -6.39
N ARG A 71 1.95 -9.46 -6.63
CA ARG A 71 3.28 -8.92 -6.92
C ARG A 71 3.90 -9.67 -8.09
N HIS A 72 4.64 -8.95 -8.93
CA HIS A 72 5.41 -9.54 -10.02
C HIS A 72 6.82 -9.90 -9.53
N ALA A 73 7.07 -11.20 -9.35
CA ALA A 73 8.38 -11.73 -8.99
C ALA A 73 9.28 -11.79 -10.22
N LEU A 74 10.48 -11.20 -10.11
CA LEU A 74 11.51 -11.29 -11.14
C LEU A 74 12.33 -12.56 -10.92
N GLN A 75 12.44 -13.39 -11.97
CA GLN A 75 13.38 -14.50 -12.00
C GLN A 75 14.82 -13.98 -12.02
N HIS A 76 15.69 -14.60 -11.23
CA HIS A 76 17.12 -14.43 -11.36
C HIS A 76 17.60 -15.37 -12.48
N SER A 77 18.17 -14.81 -13.55
CA SER A 77 18.91 -15.55 -14.57
C SER A 77 20.36 -15.73 -14.16
#